data_AF-A0A7V9ACU1-F1
#
_entry.id   AF-A0A7V9ACU1-F1
#
_cell.length_a   1.000
_cell.length_b   1.000
_cell.length_c   1.000
_cell.angle_alpha   90.00
_cell.angle_beta   90.00
_cell.angle_gamma   90.00
#
_symmetry.space_group_name_H-M   'P 1'
#
loop_
_entity.id
_entity.type
_entity.pdbx_description
1 polymer ?
#
loop_
_entity_poly.entity_id
_entity_poly.type
_entity_poly.pdbx_seq_one_letter_code
_entity_poly.pdbx_strand_id
1 'polypeptide(L)'
;MAVRMSTRRRMDRMRDNMALSRIANGHRKRKERANRDRRMKALLARSTFPHYHPALQSWVSQKLGIPFSRVTEEQVRQLLSGS
;
A
#
# COMPACT_ATOMS: atom_id res chain seq x y z
N MET A 1 -26.41 30.95 22.78
CA MET A 1 -25.05 30.53 23.15
C MET A 1 -24.86 29.09 22.67
N ALA A 2 -23.99 28.83 21.69
CA ALA A 2 -23.83 27.49 21.13
C ALA A 2 -23.26 26.54 22.19
N VAL A 3 -23.95 25.44 22.47
CA VAL A 3 -23.51 24.42 23.44
C VAL A 3 -22.25 23.76 22.89
N ARG A 4 -21.07 24.16 23.38
CA ARG A 4 -19.80 23.52 23.00
C ARG A 4 -19.76 22.12 23.60
N MET A 5 -19.61 21.12 22.74
CA MET A 5 -19.38 19.74 23.20
C MET A 5 -18.10 19.63 24.01
N SER A 6 -18.17 18.90 25.12
CA SER A 6 -17.01 18.55 25.92
C SER A 6 -15.97 17.78 25.09
N THR A 7 -14.69 17.95 25.44
CA THR A 7 -13.57 17.30 24.74
C THR A 7 -13.73 15.78 24.70
N ARG A 8 -14.23 15.18 25.79
CA ARG A 8 -14.49 13.73 25.87
C ARG A 8 -15.47 13.26 24.78
N ARG A 9 -16.65 13.87 24.69
CA ARG A 9 -17.66 13.52 23.67
C ARG A 9 -17.16 13.72 22.23
N ARG A 10 -16.27 14.70 22.02
CA ARG A 10 -15.64 14.93 20.72
C ARG A 10 -14.71 13.78 20.33
N MET A 11 -13.86 13.34 21.26
CA MET A 11 -12.92 12.23 21.03
C MET A 11 -13.64 10.90 20.82
N ASP A 12 -14.69 10.63 21.60
CA ASP A 12 -15.50 9.41 21.45
C ASP A 12 -16.16 9.37 20.07
N ARG A 13 -16.82 10.45 19.67
CA ARG A 13 -17.37 10.59 18.31
C ARG A 13 -16.32 10.41 17.22
N MET A 14 -15.11 10.94 17.40
CA MET A 14 -14.02 10.75 16.43
C MET A 14 -13.62 9.28 16.32
N ARG A 15 -13.55 8.54 17.44
CA ARG A 15 -13.24 7.10 17.44
C ARG A 15 -14.31 6.30 16.70
N ASP A 16 -15.58 6.58 16.97
CA ASP A 16 -16.72 5.91 16.32
C ASP A 16 -16.72 6.18 14.80
N ASN A 17 -16.54 7.44 14.41
CA ASN A 17 -16.45 7.83 13.00
C ASN A 17 -15.25 7.18 12.30
N MET A 18 -14.11 7.05 12.98
CA MET A 18 -12.94 6.34 12.44
C MET A 18 -13.23 4.85 12.25
N ALA A 19 -13.93 4.20 13.18
CA ALA A 19 -14.31 2.79 13.06
C ALA A 19 -15.23 2.57 11.86
N LEU A 20 -16.29 3.38 11.73
CA LEU A 20 -17.22 3.33 10.59
C LEU A 20 -16.50 3.56 9.26
N SER A 21 -15.61 4.55 9.20
CA SER A 21 -14.81 4.85 8.01
C SER A 21 -13.87 3.70 7.63
N ARG A 22 -13.25 3.03 8.61
CA ARG A 22 -12.38 1.86 8.36
C ARG A 22 -13.16 0.70 7.74
N ILE A 23 -14.37 0.42 8.24
CA ILE A 23 -15.24 -0.64 7.72
C ILE A 23 -15.67 -0.31 6.29
N ALA A 24 -16.26 0.88 6.07
CA ALA A 24 -16.78 1.29 4.78
C ALA A 24 -15.68 1.41 3.70
N ASN A 25 -14.53 2.00 4.04
CA ASN A 25 -13.44 2.23 3.08
C ASN A 25 -12.49 1.04 2.94
N GLY A 26 -12.54 0.06 3.83
CA GLY A 26 -11.63 -1.09 3.83
C GLY A 26 -11.67 -1.86 2.50
N HIS A 27 -12.86 -2.08 1.95
CA HIS A 27 -13.02 -2.75 0.65
C HIS A 27 -12.41 -1.95 -0.51
N ARG A 28 -12.65 -0.64 -0.56
CA ARG A 28 -12.07 0.25 -1.58
C ARG A 28 -10.55 0.27 -1.51
N LYS A 29 -9.99 0.39 -0.29
CA LYS A 29 -8.54 0.35 -0.04
C LYS A 29 -7.92 -0.99 -0.44
N ARG A 30 -8.60 -2.12 -0.22
CA ARG A 30 -8.14 -3.44 -0.69
C ARG A 30 -8.07 -3.50 -2.21
N LYS A 31 -9.13 -3.06 -2.91
CA LYS A 31 -9.16 -2.97 -4.37
C LYS A 31 -8.06 -2.06 -4.90
N GLU A 32 -7.84 -0.90 -4.29
CA GLU A 32 -6.81 0.04 -4.69
C GLU A 32 -5.40 -0.52 -4.51
N ARG A 33 -5.12 -1.23 -3.41
CA ARG A 33 -3.84 -1.92 -3.20
C ARG A 33 -3.60 -2.98 -4.28
N ALA A 34 -4.60 -3.80 -4.59
CA ALA A 34 -4.51 -4.79 -5.66
C ALA A 34 -4.26 -4.13 -7.03
N ASN A 35 -4.95 -3.02 -7.33
CA ASN A 35 -4.73 -2.25 -8.55
C ASN A 35 -3.33 -1.63 -8.61
N ARG A 36 -2.82 -1.11 -7.48
CA ARG A 36 -1.45 -0.61 -7.38
C ARG A 36 -0.44 -1.72 -7.63
N ASP A 37 -0.62 -2.88 -7.03
CA ASP A 37 0.25 -4.04 -7.23
C ASP A 37 0.25 -4.48 -8.70
N ARG A 38 -0.92 -4.54 -9.35
CA ARG A 38 -1.02 -4.84 -10.79
C ARG A 38 -0.28 -3.81 -11.65
N ARG A 39 -0.41 -2.51 -11.35
CA ARG A 39 0.33 -1.45 -12.06
C ARG A 39 1.83 -1.57 -11.87
N MET A 40 2.29 -1.84 -10.64
CA MET A 40 3.72 -2.00 -10.34
C MET A 40 4.29 -3.23 -11.05
N LYS A 41 3.59 -4.37 -11.05
CA LYS A 41 3.99 -5.56 -11.84
C LYS A 41 4.09 -5.25 -13.33
N ALA A 42 3.13 -4.53 -13.90
CA ALA A 42 3.14 -4.17 -15.32
C ALA A 42 4.32 -3.25 -15.68
N LEU A 43 4.67 -2.31 -14.81
CA LEU A 43 5.86 -1.46 -14.99
C LEU A 43 7.15 -2.27 -14.84
N LEU A 44 7.19 -3.18 -13.86
CA LEU A 44 8.35 -4.04 -13.62
C LEU A 44 8.66 -4.92 -14.84
N ALA A 45 7.63 -5.50 -15.47
CA ALA A 45 7.76 -6.30 -16.69
C ALA A 45 8.24 -5.50 -17.92
N ARG A 46 8.00 -4.19 -17.94
CA ARG A 46 8.46 -3.29 -19.02
C ARG A 46 9.86 -2.71 -18.78
N SER A 47 10.34 -2.75 -17.53
CA SER A 47 11.63 -2.19 -17.14
C SER A 47 12.72 -3.25 -17.09
N THR A 48 13.96 -2.83 -17.30
CA THR A 48 15.13 -3.71 -17.28
C THR A 48 15.81 -3.66 -15.91
N PHE A 49 16.06 -4.82 -15.30
CA PHE A 49 16.91 -4.94 -14.12
C PHE A 49 18.37 -4.54 -14.49
N PRO A 50 19.13 -3.82 -13.65
CA PRO A 50 18.86 -3.34 -12.28
C PRO A 50 18.29 -1.90 -12.20
N HIS A 51 18.06 -1.24 -13.33
CA HIS A 51 17.68 0.17 -13.39
C HIS A 51 16.18 0.39 -13.22
N TYR A 52 15.70 0.13 -12.01
CA TYR A 52 14.32 0.45 -11.65
C TYR A 52 14.20 1.86 -11.10
N HIS A 53 13.09 2.51 -11.43
CA HIS A 53 12.67 3.75 -10.78
C HIS A 53 12.59 3.54 -9.25
N PRO A 54 12.99 4.50 -8.39
CA PRO A 54 13.02 4.33 -6.94
C PRO A 54 11.71 3.82 -6.33
N ALA A 55 10.56 4.20 -6.90
CA ALA A 55 9.25 3.69 -6.48
C ALA A 55 9.09 2.17 -6.70
N LEU A 56 9.64 1.63 -7.78
CA LEU A 56 9.64 0.19 -8.05
C LEU A 56 10.62 -0.53 -7.13
N GLN A 57 11.81 0.04 -6.89
CA GLN A 57 12.78 -0.53 -5.93
C GLN A 57 12.17 -0.66 -4.54
N SER A 58 11.54 0.41 -4.04
CA SER A 58 10.84 0.42 -2.75
C SER A 58 9.70 -0.59 -2.71
N TRP A 59 8.92 -0.71 -3.78
CA TRP A 59 7.83 -1.68 -3.87
C TRP A 59 8.33 -3.12 -3.89
N VAL A 60 9.38 -3.43 -4.66
CA VAL A 60 10.00 -4.77 -4.69
C VAL A 60 10.54 -5.14 -3.31
N SER A 61 11.24 -4.21 -2.64
CA SER A 61 11.70 -4.42 -1.26
C SER A 61 10.57 -4.68 -0.28
N GLN A 62 9.46 -3.96 -0.39
CA GLN A 62 8.29 -4.20 0.46
C GLN A 62 7.65 -5.58 0.21
N LYS A 63 7.68 -6.08 -1.02
CA LYS A 63 7.12 -7.40 -1.36
C LYS A 63 8.03 -8.55 -0.95
N LEU A 64 9.35 -8.39 -1.05
CA LEU A 64 10.31 -9.43 -0.69
C LEU A 64 10.77 -9.36 0.78
N GLY A 65 10.52 -8.25 1.47
CA GLY A 65 10.97 -8.04 2.85
C GLY A 65 12.48 -7.82 2.99
N ILE A 66 13.18 -7.58 1.88
CA ILE A 66 14.64 -7.38 1.83
C ILE A 66 14.99 -6.04 1.17
N PRO A 67 16.11 -5.40 1.57
CA PRO A 67 16.57 -4.17 0.93
C PRO A 67 16.91 -4.42 -0.54
N PHE A 68 16.63 -3.44 -1.40
CA PHE A 68 16.79 -3.58 -2.86
C PHE A 68 18.23 -3.92 -3.27
N SER A 69 19.22 -3.46 -2.48
CA SER A 69 20.63 -3.80 -2.68
C SER A 69 20.96 -5.30 -2.60
N ARG A 70 20.07 -6.11 -2.02
CA ARG A 70 20.22 -7.58 -1.90
C ARG A 70 19.26 -8.36 -2.80
N VAL A 71 18.47 -7.66 -3.62
CA VAL A 71 17.48 -8.29 -4.50
C VAL A 71 18.18 -8.83 -5.75
N THR A 72 17.93 -10.10 -6.08
CA THR A 72 18.43 -10.72 -7.32
C THR A 72 17.39 -10.63 -8.44
N GLU A 73 17.84 -10.74 -9.69
CA GLU A 73 16.94 -10.76 -10.85
C GLU A 73 15.95 -11.95 -10.77
N GLU A 74 16.40 -13.10 -10.27
CA GLU A 74 15.58 -14.30 -10.09
C GLU A 74 14.40 -14.07 -9.16
N GLN A 75 14.62 -13.37 -8.03
CA GLN A 75 13.56 -13.02 -7.08
C GLN A 75 12.53 -12.08 -7.72
N VAL A 76 13.00 -11.14 -8.55
CA VAL A 76 12.12 -10.24 -9.30
C VAL A 76 11.31 -11.02 -10.34
N ARG A 77 11.93 -11.98 -11.02
CA ARG A 77 11.24 -12.84 -11.99
C ARG A 77 10.22 -13.74 -11.30
N GLN A 78 10.51 -14.26 -10.11
CA GLN A 78 9.57 -15.02 -9.29
C GLN A 78 8.35 -14.18 -8.86
N LEU A 79 8.54 -12.89 -8.55
CA LEU A 79 7.44 -11.96 -8.28
C LEU A 79 6.53 -11.73 -9.50
N LEU A 80 7.07 -11.83 -10.71
CA LEU A 80 6.33 -11.73 -11.97
C LEU A 80 5.63 -13.05 -12.32
N SER A 81 6.26 -14.20 -12.07
CA SER A 81 5.72 -15.52 -12.42
C SER A 81 4.67 -16.06 -11.45
N GLY A 82 4.65 -15.62 -10.18
CA GLY A 82 3.65 -16.02 -9.19
C GLY A 82 2.27 -15.34 -9.38
N SER A 83 1.80 -15.21 -10.63
CA SER A 83 0.48 -14.69 -10.96
C SER A 83 -0.50 -15.78 -11.35
#